data_AF-A0A552G1Z8-F1
#
_entry.id   AF-A0A552G1Z8-F1
#
_cell.length_a   1.000
_cell.length_b   1.000
_cell.length_c   1.000
_cell.angle_alpha   90.00
_cell.angle_beta   90.00
_cell.angle_gamma   90.00
#
_symmetry.space_group_name_H-M   'P 1'
#
loop_
_entity.id
_entity.type
_entity.pdbx_description
1 polymer ?
#
loop_
_entity_poly.entity_id
_entity_poly.type
_entity_poly.pdbx_seq_one_letter_code
_entity_poly.pdbx_strand_id
1 'polypeptide(L)'
;MTTLKDIVKNQLQVSYEDIATSQLAFDEQLCREIQEILKANNFYHFTVDGLYGKITREALRDFKEAFALSGGDILGPTTAQFLLNLKKSIGPGVHDFSTKQGTQKAIIHECKRRGLTLNGSSVIVMQIIN
;
A
#
# COMPACT_ATOMS: atom_id res chain seq x y z
N MET A 1 -7.54 -21.20 -1.82
CA MET A 1 -7.34 -19.77 -2.14
C MET A 1 -6.98 -19.07 -0.85
N THR A 2 -5.85 -18.38 -0.86
CA THR A 2 -5.26 -17.71 0.30
C THR A 2 -5.85 -16.31 0.39
N THR A 3 -6.35 -15.90 1.55
CA THR A 3 -6.84 -14.53 1.77
C THR A 3 -5.80 -13.67 2.47
N LEU A 4 -5.96 -12.34 2.43
CA LEU A 4 -5.11 -11.45 3.24
C LEU A 4 -5.17 -11.79 4.75
N LYS A 5 -6.32 -12.28 5.23
CA LYS A 5 -6.48 -12.73 6.62
C LYS A 5 -5.66 -13.98 6.91
N ASP A 6 -5.54 -14.92 5.96
CA ASP A 6 -4.73 -16.12 6.12
C ASP A 6 -3.24 -15.80 6.18
N ILE A 7 -2.79 -14.80 5.41
CA ILE A 7 -1.40 -14.31 5.44
C ILE A 7 -1.05 -13.74 6.81
N VAL A 8 -1.95 -12.94 7.39
CA VAL A 8 -1.77 -12.43 8.75
C VAL A 8 -1.81 -13.55 9.79
N LYS A 9 -2.83 -14.43 9.73
CA LYS A 9 -3.04 -15.49 10.72
C LYS A 9 -1.89 -16.49 10.75
N ASN A 10 -1.37 -16.85 9.59
CA ASN A 10 -0.33 -17.87 9.44
C ASN A 10 1.07 -17.27 9.22
N GLN A 11 1.23 -15.94 9.36
CA GLN A 11 2.50 -15.22 9.17
C GLN A 11 3.19 -15.54 7.83
N LEU A 12 2.40 -15.69 6.76
CA LEU A 12 2.92 -16.07 5.44
C LEU A 12 3.66 -14.91 4.79
N GLN A 13 4.61 -15.25 3.94
CA GLN A 13 5.35 -14.30 3.12
C GLN A 13 5.17 -14.67 1.66
N VAL A 14 4.44 -13.84 0.93
CA VAL A 14 4.15 -14.06 -0.47
C VAL A 14 5.02 -13.16 -1.32
N SER A 15 6.00 -13.73 -2.04
CA SER A 15 6.80 -12.95 -2.99
C SER A 15 5.94 -12.54 -4.19
N TYR A 16 6.11 -11.31 -4.62
CA TYR A 16 5.50 -10.74 -5.82
C TYR A 16 6.53 -10.09 -6.77
N GLU A 17 7.81 -10.38 -6.58
CA GLU A 17 8.90 -9.83 -7.40
C GLU A 17 8.72 -10.09 -8.90
N ASP A 18 8.42 -11.34 -9.26
CA ASP A 18 8.24 -11.80 -10.63
C ASP A 18 6.76 -12.06 -10.94
N ILE A 19 6.29 -11.50 -12.05
CA ILE A 19 4.91 -11.58 -12.53
C ILE A 19 4.53 -13.03 -12.89
N ALA A 20 5.48 -13.81 -13.41
CA ALA A 20 5.20 -15.17 -13.88
C ALA A 20 5.16 -16.22 -12.76
N THR A 21 5.88 -15.97 -11.67
CA THR A 21 6.10 -16.97 -10.60
C THR A 21 5.49 -16.58 -9.26
N SER A 22 5.00 -15.34 -9.12
CA SER A 22 4.33 -14.91 -7.90
C SER A 22 3.09 -15.75 -7.61
N GLN A 23 2.86 -16.05 -6.33
CA GLN A 23 1.62 -16.66 -5.89
C GLN A 23 0.39 -15.81 -6.23
N LEU A 24 0.55 -14.49 -6.40
CA LEU A 24 -0.53 -13.61 -6.86
C LEU A 24 -0.98 -13.93 -8.29
N ALA A 25 -0.13 -14.53 -9.13
CA ALA A 25 -0.49 -14.96 -10.48
C ALA A 25 -1.37 -16.21 -10.49
N PHE A 26 -1.25 -17.06 -9.47
CA PHE A 26 -2.01 -18.30 -9.34
C PHE A 26 -3.26 -18.16 -8.47
N ASP A 27 -3.33 -17.09 -7.67
CA ASP A 27 -4.47 -16.82 -6.78
C ASP A 27 -5.21 -15.55 -7.22
N GLU A 28 -6.12 -15.72 -8.19
CA GLU A 28 -6.97 -14.65 -8.74
C GLU A 28 -7.76 -13.93 -7.64
N GLN A 29 -8.28 -14.67 -6.66
CA GLN A 29 -9.09 -14.13 -5.58
C GLN A 29 -8.27 -13.19 -4.68
N LEU A 30 -7.04 -13.60 -4.33
CA LEU A 30 -6.11 -12.77 -3.58
C LEU A 30 -5.71 -11.52 -4.37
N CYS A 31 -5.41 -11.69 -5.65
CA CYS A 31 -5.05 -10.59 -6.53
C CYS A 31 -6.19 -9.56 -6.62
N ARG A 32 -7.42 -10.04 -6.80
CA ARG A 32 -8.62 -9.20 -6.86
C ARG A 32 -8.82 -8.41 -5.58
N GLU A 33 -8.71 -9.06 -4.42
CA GLU A 33 -8.81 -8.39 -3.12
C GLU A 33 -7.78 -7.27 -2.96
N ILE A 34 -6.54 -7.50 -3.41
CA ILE A 34 -5.48 -6.49 -3.39
C ILE A 34 -5.82 -5.33 -4.34
N GLN A 35 -6.21 -5.61 -5.57
CA GLN A 35 -6.57 -4.59 -6.55
C GLN A 35 -7.72 -3.70 -6.08
N GLU A 36 -8.77 -4.28 -5.45
CA GLU A 36 -9.89 -3.52 -4.87
C GLU A 36 -9.40 -2.51 -3.83
N ILE A 37 -8.52 -2.95 -2.93
CA ILE A 37 -7.99 -2.10 -1.85
C ILE A 37 -7.08 -1.01 -2.43
N LEU A 38 -6.18 -1.37 -3.35
CA LEU A 38 -5.30 -0.41 -4.01
C LEU A 38 -6.10 0.64 -4.80
N LYS A 39 -7.18 0.21 -5.46
CA LYS A 39 -8.06 1.10 -6.22
C LYS A 39 -8.79 2.09 -5.31
N ALA A 40 -9.35 1.59 -4.22
CA ALA A 40 -10.02 2.43 -3.23
C ALA A 40 -9.08 3.46 -2.57
N ASN A 41 -7.77 3.21 -2.58
CA ASN A 41 -6.74 4.09 -2.01
C ASN A 41 -5.94 4.87 -3.07
N ASN A 42 -6.43 4.96 -4.31
CA ASN A 42 -5.80 5.68 -5.42
C ASN A 42 -4.42 5.19 -5.86
N PHE A 43 -4.03 3.96 -5.50
CA PHE A 43 -2.80 3.30 -5.99
C PHE A 43 -3.03 2.49 -7.27
N TYR A 44 -4.28 2.19 -7.62
CA TYR A 44 -4.62 1.39 -8.80
C TYR A 44 -5.81 1.99 -9.55
N HIS A 45 -5.61 2.47 -10.78
CA HIS A 45 -6.65 3.21 -11.52
C HIS A 45 -7.35 2.36 -12.59
N PHE A 46 -7.01 1.07 -12.68
CA PHE A 46 -7.47 0.18 -13.72
C PHE A 46 -8.65 -0.69 -13.26
N THR A 47 -9.13 -1.55 -14.16
CA THR A 47 -10.18 -2.52 -13.86
C THR A 47 -9.66 -3.56 -12.89
N VAL A 48 -10.46 -3.89 -11.88
CA VAL A 48 -10.19 -4.99 -10.97
C VAL A 48 -10.58 -6.27 -11.70
N ASP A 49 -9.57 -6.98 -12.23
CA ASP A 49 -9.73 -8.18 -13.07
C ASP A 49 -9.23 -9.46 -12.40
N GLY A 50 -8.58 -9.34 -11.23
CA GLY A 50 -7.98 -10.48 -10.52
C GLY A 50 -6.71 -11.01 -11.19
N LEU A 51 -6.18 -10.33 -12.21
CA LEU A 51 -4.98 -10.75 -12.92
C LEU A 51 -3.73 -10.05 -12.36
N TYR A 52 -2.75 -10.86 -11.98
CA TYR A 52 -1.46 -10.33 -11.57
C TYR A 52 -0.63 -9.94 -12.79
N GLY A 53 -0.35 -8.65 -12.91
CA GLY A 53 0.43 -8.07 -14.01
C GLY A 53 1.34 -6.95 -13.56
N LYS A 54 2.09 -6.37 -14.51
CA LYS A 54 3.05 -5.30 -14.25
C LYS A 54 2.44 -4.13 -13.46
N ILE A 55 1.22 -3.74 -13.83
CA ILE A 55 0.49 -2.64 -13.21
C ILE A 55 0.15 -2.95 -11.76
N THR A 56 -0.37 -4.16 -11.48
CA THR A 56 -0.70 -4.59 -10.11
C THR A 56 0.55 -4.64 -9.23
N ARG A 57 1.68 -5.10 -9.79
CA ARG A 57 2.98 -5.11 -9.12
C ARG A 57 3.47 -3.70 -8.79
N GLU A 58 3.44 -2.79 -9.75
CA GLU A 58 3.85 -1.40 -9.56
C GLU A 58 2.98 -0.72 -8.49
N ALA A 59 1.66 -0.92 -8.53
CA ALA A 59 0.75 -0.41 -7.52
C ALA A 59 1.04 -0.96 -6.11
N LEU A 60 1.40 -2.24 -5.98
CA LEU A 60 1.82 -2.84 -4.70
C LEU A 60 3.13 -2.25 -4.19
N ARG A 61 4.08 -2.00 -5.09
CA ARG A 61 5.36 -1.38 -4.73
C ARG A 61 5.16 0.06 -4.28
N ASP A 62 4.42 0.86 -5.05
CA ASP A 62 4.07 2.23 -4.71
C ASP A 62 3.33 2.30 -3.39
N PHE A 63 2.42 1.35 -3.14
CA PHE A 63 1.74 1.20 -1.87
C PHE A 63 2.72 0.97 -0.72
N LYS A 64 3.61 -0.01 -0.83
CA LYS A 64 4.57 -0.30 0.24
C LYS A 64 5.55 0.83 0.46
N GLU A 65 6.03 1.46 -0.60
CA GLU A 65 6.85 2.66 -0.53
C GLU A 65 6.08 3.80 0.17
N ALA A 66 4.78 3.95 -0.12
CA ALA A 66 3.91 4.93 0.52
C ALA A 66 3.71 4.73 2.02
N PHE A 67 3.72 3.48 2.48
CA PHE A 67 3.57 3.14 3.89
C PHE A 67 4.90 2.82 4.59
N ALA A 68 6.04 3.04 3.91
CA ALA A 68 7.40 2.69 4.37
C ALA A 68 7.49 1.25 4.88
N LEU A 69 6.86 0.32 4.16
CA LEU A 69 6.83 -1.10 4.48
C LEU A 69 8.10 -1.77 3.96
N SER A 70 9.00 -2.12 4.87
CA SER A 70 10.21 -2.87 4.58
C SER A 70 9.91 -4.28 4.04
N GLY A 71 10.90 -4.90 3.38
CA GLY A 71 10.81 -6.29 2.89
C GLY A 71 10.63 -6.43 1.38
N GLY A 72 11.24 -5.54 0.59
CA GLY A 72 11.39 -5.70 -0.88
C GLY A 72 10.07 -5.98 -1.60
N ASP A 73 10.05 -6.98 -2.47
CA ASP A 73 8.85 -7.41 -3.19
C ASP A 73 8.11 -8.58 -2.50
N ILE A 74 7.94 -8.48 -1.17
CA ILE A 74 7.26 -9.48 -0.34
C ILE A 74 5.98 -8.92 0.29
N LEU A 75 4.86 -9.61 0.11
CA LEU A 75 3.60 -9.37 0.80
C LEU A 75 3.57 -10.27 2.04
N GLY A 76 4.10 -9.71 3.14
CA GLY A 76 4.11 -10.35 4.44
C GLY A 76 2.90 -9.98 5.31
N PRO A 77 2.84 -10.47 6.57
CA PRO A 77 1.73 -10.21 7.48
C PRO A 77 1.56 -8.71 7.78
N THR A 78 2.65 -7.95 7.88
CA THR A 78 2.60 -6.50 8.08
C THR A 78 1.91 -5.81 6.90
N THR A 79 2.33 -6.10 5.66
CA THR A 79 1.71 -5.53 4.45
C THR A 79 0.24 -5.92 4.33
N ALA A 80 -0.08 -7.20 4.57
CA ALA A 80 -1.45 -7.69 4.54
C ALA A 80 -2.34 -7.00 5.59
N GLN A 81 -1.82 -6.77 6.81
CA GLN A 81 -2.55 -6.07 7.86
C GLN A 81 -2.85 -4.61 7.48
N PHE A 82 -1.91 -3.92 6.82
CA PHE A 82 -2.14 -2.56 6.32
C PHE A 82 -3.25 -2.53 5.27
N LEU A 83 -3.22 -3.44 4.29
CA LEU A 83 -4.28 -3.57 3.28
C LEU A 83 -5.65 -3.83 3.93
N LEU A 84 -5.72 -4.74 4.91
CA LEU A 84 -6.95 -5.05 5.65
C LEU A 84 -7.49 -3.84 6.44
N ASN A 85 -6.60 -3.07 7.08
CA ASN A 85 -7.00 -1.88 7.81
C ASN A 85 -7.60 -0.83 6.88
N LEU A 86 -7.02 -0.65 5.68
CA LEU A 86 -7.56 0.25 4.67
C LEU A 86 -8.91 -0.25 4.14
N LYS A 87 -9.06 -1.54 3.85
CA LYS A 87 -10.34 -2.15 3.45
C LYS A 87 -11.46 -1.84 4.46
N LYS A 88 -11.16 -1.94 5.76
CA LYS A 88 -12.11 -1.65 6.84
C LYS A 88 -12.55 -0.18 6.86
N SER A 89 -11.66 0.74 6.44
CA SER A 89 -11.93 2.18 6.37
C SER A 89 -12.83 2.59 5.19
N ILE A 90 -13.10 1.69 4.23
CA ILE A 90 -13.94 1.96 3.04
C ILE A 90 -15.44 1.60 3.29
N GLY A 91 -15.80 1.08 4.46
CA GLY A 91 -17.19 0.72 4.80
C GLY A 91 -18.11 1.93 5.05
N PRO A 92 -19.42 1.84 4.77
CA PRO A 92 -20.39 2.89 5.06
C PRO A 92 -20.65 2.92 6.58
N GLY A 93 -19.75 3.57 7.32
CA GLY A 93 -19.79 3.63 8.77
C GLY A 93 -18.72 4.59 9.27
N VAL A 94 -19.14 5.84 9.45
CA VAL A 94 -18.41 6.97 10.05
C VAL A 94 -17.50 6.52 11.22
N HIS A 95 -16.17 6.64 11.05
CA HIS A 95 -15.28 7.24 12.06
C HIS A 95 -13.95 7.68 11.44
N ASP A 96 -13.89 8.99 11.19
CA ASP A 96 -12.75 9.87 11.38
C ASP A 96 -11.40 9.50 10.74
N PHE A 97 -11.06 10.22 9.67
CA PHE A 97 -9.75 10.32 9.03
C PHE A 97 -8.69 10.96 9.95
N SER A 98 -8.73 10.70 11.26
CA SER A 98 -7.91 11.36 12.29
C SER A 98 -7.30 10.36 13.26
N THR A 99 -6.78 9.22 12.76
CA THR A 99 -5.64 8.64 13.49
C THR A 99 -4.42 9.49 13.16
N LYS A 100 -3.99 10.30 14.13
CA LYS A 100 -2.83 11.20 14.04
C LYS A 100 -1.60 10.55 13.39
N GLN A 101 -1.46 9.23 13.46
CA GLN A 101 -0.36 8.47 12.86
C GLN A 101 -0.48 8.29 11.34
N GLY A 102 -1.69 8.09 10.81
CA GLY A 102 -1.93 7.94 9.36
C GLY A 102 -1.71 9.26 8.61
N THR A 103 -2.26 10.34 9.16
CA THR A 103 -2.12 11.70 8.61
C THR A 103 -0.68 12.20 8.72
N GLN A 104 0.00 12.00 9.86
CA GLN A 104 1.41 12.37 9.99
C GLN A 104 2.31 11.57 9.04
N LYS A 105 2.08 10.26 8.89
CA LYS A 105 2.82 9.45 7.91
C LYS A 105 2.57 9.92 6.49
N ALA A 106 1.31 10.20 6.11
CA ALA A 106 0.98 10.71 4.78
C ALA A 106 1.61 12.09 4.50
N ILE A 107 1.62 13.00 5.49
CA ILE A 107 2.26 14.32 5.37
C ILE A 107 3.78 14.19 5.26
N ILE A 108 4.41 13.42 6.14
CA ILE A 108 5.87 13.16 6.10
C ILE A 108 6.23 12.48 4.77
N HIS A 109 5.38 11.60 4.27
CA HIS A 109 5.56 10.89 3.01
C HIS A 109 5.45 11.81 1.79
N GLU A 110 4.44 12.68 1.75
CA GLU A 110 4.29 13.68 0.69
C GLU A 110 5.47 14.66 0.68
N CYS A 111 5.99 15.03 1.85
CA CYS A 111 7.21 15.83 1.95
C CYS A 111 8.44 15.08 1.39
N LYS A 112 8.64 13.80 1.73
CA LYS A 112 9.74 12.99 1.19
C LYS A 112 9.65 12.80 -0.33
N ARG A 113 8.45 12.54 -0.87
CA ARG A 113 8.20 12.40 -2.32
C ARG A 113 8.57 13.67 -3.08
N ARG A 114 8.34 14.84 -2.49
CA ARG A 114 8.69 16.15 -3.07
C ARG A 114 10.14 16.58 -2.81
N GLY A 115 10.95 15.73 -2.19
CA GLY A 115 12.33 16.06 -1.81
C GLY A 115 12.43 17.09 -0.68
N LEU A 116 11.35 17.29 0.10
CA LEU A 116 11.31 18.20 1.23
C LEU A 116 11.71 17.46 2.51
N THR A 117 12.88 17.79 3.06
CA THR A 117 13.32 17.30 4.36
C THR A 117 12.65 18.12 5.46
N LEU A 118 11.71 17.51 6.19
CA LEU A 118 11.12 18.11 7.39
C LEU A 118 12.11 17.96 8.55
N ASN A 119 13.09 18.84 8.62
CA ASN A 119 13.89 19.00 9.83
C ASN A 119 13.01 19.69 10.86
N GLY A 120 12.69 18.96 11.93
CA GLY A 120 11.83 19.43 13.00
C GLY A 120 12.45 20.63 13.70
N SER A 121 12.09 21.82 13.25
CA SER A 121 11.99 23.09 13.99
C SER A 121 11.70 24.18 12.95
N SER A 122 10.48 24.70 12.96
CA SER A 122 10.07 25.92 12.24
C SER A 122 9.93 25.82 10.72
N VAL A 123 8.70 25.98 10.26
CA VAL A 123 8.29 26.15 8.86
C VAL A 123 9.10 27.29 8.23
N ILE A 124 10.04 26.98 7.33
CA ILE A 124 10.57 27.94 6.37
C ILE A 124 10.56 27.30 4.99
N VAL A 125 9.60 27.76 4.18
CA VAL A 125 9.57 27.56 2.73
C VAL A 125 10.76 28.32 2.16
N MET A 126 11.80 27.63 1.67
CA MET A 126 12.80 28.28 0.82
C MET A 126 12.72 27.73 -0.59
N GLN A 127 12.30 28.61 -1.49
CA GLN A 127 12.30 28.43 -2.94
C GLN A 127 13.72 28.14 -3.44
N ILE A 128 13.84 27.21 -4.38
CA ILE A 128 15.02 27.11 -5.24
C ILE A 128 14.61 27.64 -6.61
N ILE A 129 14.86 28.94 -6.83
CA ILE A 129 15.13 29.52 -8.14
C ILE A 129 16.34 30.45 -7.97
N ASN A 130 17.55 29.89 -8.06
CA ASN A 130 18.67 30.29 -8.94
C ASN A 130 19.88 29.44 -8.57
#